data_AF-A0AAJ1WYA1-F1
#
_entry.id   AF-A0AAJ1WYA1-F1
#
_cell.length_a   1.000
_cell.length_b   1.000
_cell.length_c   1.000
_cell.angle_alpha   90.00
_cell.angle_beta   90.00
_cell.angle_gamma   90.00
#
_symmetry.space_group_name_H-M   'P 1'
#
loop_
_entity.id
_entity.type
_entity.pdbx_description
1 polymer ?
#
loop_
_entity_poly.entity_id
_entity_poly.type
_entity_poly.pdbx_seq_one_letter_code
_entity_poly.pdbx_strand_id
1 'polypeptide(L)'
;MPTAIDPSSAARADPRASLAIVGNAPGIGPAARAIDAATQVVRFNNAPGFGGRTGSRVTHLALVNRGGQMREWLADPGFLDRPVVRQAEAFILPFPMLPAEANAPEPICWTREALALLRPLGKPVHLLPEALHAEARRRLAPGTEGCPNPSTGFLVSLALLRDRPAESGPVDIHGFGFAGWPGHPWAAERAWFAEAAAAGRLRLHPPDATDTP
;
A
#
# COMPACT_ATOMS: atom_id res chain seq x y z
N MET A 1 15.36 17.49 -15.34
CA MET A 1 14.88 16.13 -15.66
C MET A 1 13.48 15.94 -15.08
N PRO A 2 12.47 15.59 -15.89
CA PRO A 2 11.16 15.20 -15.39
C PRO A 2 11.33 13.96 -14.52
N THR A 3 10.75 13.94 -13.32
CA THR A 3 10.57 12.70 -12.56
C THR A 3 9.76 11.77 -13.46
N ALA A 4 10.36 10.71 -13.98
CA ALA A 4 9.67 9.79 -14.88
C ALA A 4 8.51 9.16 -14.11
N ILE A 5 7.29 9.61 -14.40
CA ILE A 5 6.07 8.91 -13.98
C ILE A 5 5.97 7.72 -14.92
N ASP A 6 6.38 6.54 -14.45
CA ASP A 6 6.32 5.29 -15.20
C ASP A 6 4.84 4.86 -15.34
N PRO A 7 4.23 4.98 -16.55
CA PRO A 7 2.87 4.54 -16.76
C PRO A 7 2.87 3.02 -16.91
N SER A 8 2.18 2.34 -15.99
CA SER A 8 1.86 0.91 -16.01
C SER A 8 3.02 -0.09 -15.86
N SER A 9 3.43 -0.32 -14.60
CA SER A 9 3.75 -1.67 -14.10
C SER A 9 3.40 -1.91 -12.62
N ALA A 10 2.84 -0.92 -11.92
CA ALA A 10 2.48 -0.91 -10.49
C ALA A 10 3.54 -1.30 -9.44
N ALA A 11 4.60 -2.03 -9.77
CA ALA A 11 5.82 -2.15 -8.98
C ALA A 11 6.88 -2.79 -9.86
N ARG A 12 8.12 -2.28 -9.85
CA ARG A 12 9.29 -3.07 -10.25
C ARG A 12 9.60 -4.16 -9.22
N ALA A 13 8.55 -4.76 -8.66
CA ALA A 13 8.64 -5.98 -7.90
C ALA A 13 9.14 -7.04 -8.88
N ASP A 14 10.28 -7.69 -8.62
CA ASP A 14 10.64 -8.86 -9.42
C ASP A 14 9.53 -9.87 -9.16
N PRO A 15 8.72 -10.20 -10.17
CA PRO A 15 7.51 -10.96 -9.93
C PRO A 15 7.84 -12.36 -9.43
N ARG A 16 9.09 -12.84 -9.57
CA ARG A 16 9.56 -14.13 -9.04
C ARG A 16 10.21 -14.03 -7.66
N ALA A 17 10.53 -12.83 -7.19
CA ALA A 17 11.19 -12.63 -5.90
C ALA A 17 10.21 -12.84 -4.73
N SER A 18 10.73 -13.27 -3.58
CA SER A 18 9.95 -13.37 -2.35
C SER A 18 9.44 -11.99 -1.93
N LEU A 19 8.14 -11.88 -1.66
CA LEU A 19 7.45 -10.62 -1.39
C LEU A 19 6.72 -10.69 -0.04
N ALA A 20 7.02 -9.74 0.83
CA ALA A 20 6.28 -9.47 2.05
C ALA A 20 5.54 -8.12 1.93
N ILE A 21 4.25 -8.12 2.23
CA ILE A 21 3.41 -6.92 2.32
C ILE A 21 3.04 -6.72 3.79
N VAL A 22 3.46 -5.60 4.37
CA VAL A 22 3.34 -5.32 5.81
C VAL A 22 2.35 -4.18 6.03
N GLY A 23 1.15 -4.55 6.46
CA GLY A 23 0.07 -3.65 6.85
C GLY A 23 0.35 -2.89 8.15
N ASN A 24 -0.60 -2.02 8.51
CA ASN A 24 -0.46 -1.10 9.64
C ASN A 24 -1.24 -1.53 10.89
N ALA A 25 -1.85 -2.72 10.91
CA ALA A 25 -2.58 -3.14 12.09
C ALA A 25 -1.62 -3.26 13.29
N PRO A 26 -2.05 -2.86 14.50
CA PRO A 26 -1.31 -3.19 15.70
C PRO A 26 -1.25 -4.72 15.89
N GLY A 27 -0.41 -5.18 16.82
CA GLY A 27 -0.38 -6.61 17.16
C GLY A 27 0.32 -7.49 16.14
N ILE A 28 1.13 -6.95 15.21
CA ILE A 28 2.03 -7.80 14.45
C ILE A 28 3.00 -8.45 15.45
N GLY A 29 2.95 -9.79 15.54
CA GLY A 29 3.87 -10.60 16.34
C GLY A 29 5.34 -10.38 15.95
N PRO A 30 6.31 -11.07 16.57
CA PRO A 30 7.72 -10.93 16.24
C PRO A 30 8.03 -11.51 14.84
N ALA A 31 7.67 -10.76 13.80
CA ALA A 31 7.78 -11.15 12.39
C ALA A 31 8.98 -10.47 11.68
N ALA A 32 9.73 -9.62 12.38
CA ALA A 32 10.87 -8.86 11.84
C ALA A 32 11.80 -9.70 10.97
N ARG A 33 12.30 -10.83 11.49
CA ARG A 33 13.22 -11.71 10.76
C ARG A 33 12.60 -12.31 9.50
N ALA A 34 11.32 -12.69 9.55
CA ALA A 34 10.62 -13.25 8.41
C ALA A 34 10.36 -12.19 7.32
N ILE A 35 9.93 -10.99 7.74
CA ILE A 35 9.73 -9.84 6.85
C ILE A 35 11.04 -9.44 6.18
N ASP A 36 12.12 -9.30 6.94
CA ASP A 36 13.41 -8.84 6.43
C ASP A 36 14.13 -9.90 5.55
N ALA A 37 13.72 -11.17 5.64
CA ALA A 37 14.20 -12.23 4.76
C ALA A 37 13.56 -12.19 3.35
N ALA A 38 12.46 -11.46 3.18
CA ALA A 38 11.87 -11.29 1.85
C ALA A 38 12.77 -10.39 0.99
N THR A 39 12.93 -10.78 -0.28
CA THR A 39 13.69 -9.98 -1.25
C THR A 39 13.04 -8.61 -1.40
N GLN A 40 11.70 -8.58 -1.39
CA GLN A 40 10.89 -7.38 -1.54
C GLN A 40 9.97 -7.19 -0.35
N VAL A 41 9.96 -5.98 0.19
CA VAL A 41 9.11 -5.59 1.31
C VAL A 41 8.35 -4.33 0.97
N VAL A 42 7.02 -4.41 1.02
CA VAL A 42 6.10 -3.30 0.79
C VAL A 42 5.48 -2.89 2.11
N ARG A 43 5.56 -1.61 2.44
CA ARG A 43 4.99 -1.03 3.67
C ARG A 43 4.02 0.10 3.33
N PHE A 44 3.19 0.50 4.29
CA PHE A 44 2.16 1.50 4.06
C PHE A 44 2.27 2.68 5.02
N ASN A 45 2.19 3.89 4.49
CA ASN A 45 1.99 5.12 5.26
C ASN A 45 3.02 5.27 6.40
N ASN A 46 2.57 5.21 7.66
CA ASN A 46 3.43 5.38 8.83
C ASN A 46 4.22 4.12 9.22
N ALA A 47 3.92 2.95 8.66
CA ALA A 47 4.63 1.68 8.87
C ALA A 47 5.00 1.40 10.34
N PRO A 48 4.01 1.23 11.25
CA PRO A 48 4.26 1.07 12.66
C PRO A 48 5.17 -0.14 12.96
N GLY A 49 6.08 0.04 13.92
CA GLY A 49 7.05 -0.98 14.32
C GLY A 49 8.25 -1.14 13.38
N PHE A 50 8.37 -0.32 12.34
CA PHE A 50 9.54 -0.27 11.46
C PHE A 50 10.83 0.01 12.26
N GLY A 51 11.89 -0.75 11.97
CA GLY A 51 13.14 -0.72 12.74
C GLY A 51 13.10 -1.52 14.04
N GLY A 52 11.98 -2.16 14.36
CA GLY A 52 11.79 -2.98 15.55
C GLY A 52 11.03 -4.27 15.25
N ARG A 53 9.85 -4.44 15.86
CA ARG A 53 9.07 -5.69 15.81
C ARG A 53 8.66 -6.13 14.40
N THR A 54 8.55 -5.20 13.45
CA THR A 54 8.14 -5.49 12.06
C THR A 54 9.31 -5.44 11.08
N GLY A 55 10.56 -5.46 11.56
CA GLY A 55 11.76 -5.45 10.73
C GLY A 55 12.14 -4.07 10.22
N SER A 56 13.27 -3.97 9.53
CA SER A 56 13.83 -2.71 9.01
C SER A 56 13.94 -2.66 7.48
N ARG A 57 13.64 -3.75 6.76
CA ARG A 57 13.67 -3.76 5.30
C ARG A 57 12.43 -3.06 4.73
N VAL A 58 12.63 -2.20 3.72
CA VAL A 58 11.57 -1.57 2.93
C VAL A 58 12.08 -1.32 1.51
N THR A 59 11.49 -2.00 0.54
CA THR A 59 11.77 -1.73 -0.88
C THR A 59 10.80 -0.68 -1.42
N HIS A 60 9.51 -0.81 -1.10
CA HIS A 60 8.48 0.10 -1.55
C HIS A 60 7.69 0.63 -0.36
N LEU A 61 7.53 1.95 -0.30
CA LEU A 61 6.61 2.59 0.64
C LEU A 61 5.40 3.12 -0.12
N ALA A 62 4.24 2.51 0.11
CA ALA A 62 2.98 2.98 -0.41
C ALA A 62 2.45 4.11 0.48
N LEU A 63 2.24 5.29 -0.11
CA LEU A 63 1.77 6.49 0.57
C LEU A 63 0.42 6.88 0.01
N VAL A 64 -0.61 6.88 0.86
CA VAL A 64 -1.91 7.44 0.47
C VAL A 64 -1.74 8.87 -0.03
N ASN A 65 -2.15 9.14 -1.27
CA ASN A 65 -2.00 10.45 -1.94
C ASN A 65 -3.31 11.25 -2.01
N ARG A 66 -4.29 10.87 -1.19
CA ARG A 66 -5.57 11.56 -1.05
C ARG A 66 -5.94 11.80 0.42
N GLY A 67 -6.78 12.80 0.66
CA GLY A 67 -7.35 13.11 1.97
C GLY A 67 -6.36 13.74 2.96
N GLY A 68 -6.74 13.75 4.24
CA GLY A 68 -6.05 14.48 5.29
C GLY A 68 -4.63 14.00 5.58
N GLN A 69 -4.37 12.70 5.50
CA GLN A 69 -3.06 12.15 5.87
C GLN A 69 -1.92 12.68 4.99
N MET A 70 -2.13 12.77 3.66
CA MET A 70 -1.13 13.37 2.77
C MET A 70 -0.99 14.87 3.03
N ARG A 71 -2.09 15.57 3.33
CA ARG A 71 -2.06 16.99 3.72
C ARG A 71 -1.20 17.22 4.97
N GLU A 72 -1.31 16.36 5.97
CA GLU A 72 -0.49 16.40 7.18
C GLU A 72 0.99 16.19 6.87
N TRP A 73 1.34 15.20 6.03
CA TRP A 73 2.73 14.96 5.64
C TRP A 73 3.34 16.10 4.82
N LEU A 74 2.53 16.75 3.97
CA LEU A 74 2.96 17.95 3.24
C LEU A 74 3.25 19.13 4.17
N ALA A 75 2.62 19.19 5.34
CA ALA A 75 2.85 20.20 6.36
C ALA A 75 3.96 19.83 7.37
N ASP A 76 4.43 18.58 7.37
CA ASP A 76 5.46 18.08 8.28
C ASP A 76 6.87 18.28 7.68
N PRO A 77 7.68 19.23 8.19
CA PRO A 77 9.02 19.45 7.68
C PRO A 77 9.96 18.26 7.92
N GLY A 78 9.66 17.39 8.88
CA GLY A 78 10.43 16.18 9.18
C GLY A 78 9.99 14.94 8.42
N PHE A 79 8.98 15.04 7.54
CA PHE A 79 8.43 13.86 6.85
C PHE A 79 9.49 13.08 6.07
N LEU A 80 10.33 13.79 5.32
CA LEU A 80 11.40 13.18 4.52
C LEU A 80 12.50 12.54 5.36
N ASP A 81 12.66 12.96 6.63
CA ASP A 81 13.68 12.44 7.52
C ASP A 81 13.26 11.16 8.27
N ARG A 82 11.97 10.78 8.19
CA ARG A 82 11.46 9.55 8.79
C ARG A 82 12.26 8.34 8.27
N PRO A 83 12.75 7.44 9.14
CA PRO A 83 13.60 6.32 8.73
C PRO A 83 13.02 5.46 7.59
N VAL A 84 11.72 5.14 7.65
CA VAL A 84 11.06 4.34 6.61
C VAL A 84 11.02 5.06 5.25
N VAL A 85 10.89 6.39 5.24
CA VAL A 85 10.87 7.21 4.02
C VAL A 85 12.29 7.31 3.44
N ARG A 86 13.29 7.55 4.29
CA ARG A 86 14.71 7.58 3.88
C ARG A 86 15.21 6.23 3.37
N GLN A 87 14.71 5.11 3.91
CA GLN A 87 15.16 3.77 3.54
C GLN A 87 14.42 3.17 2.34
N ALA A 88 13.18 3.58 2.07
CA ALA A 88 12.42 3.05 0.93
C ALA A 88 13.19 3.23 -0.39
N GLU A 89 13.22 2.22 -1.25
CA GLU A 89 13.91 2.30 -2.55
C GLU A 89 13.04 2.96 -3.62
N ALA A 90 11.72 2.80 -3.50
CA ALA A 90 10.70 3.42 -4.34
C ALA A 90 9.42 3.75 -3.56
N PHE A 91 8.56 4.57 -4.16
CA PHE A 91 7.26 4.94 -3.59
C PHE A 91 6.11 4.50 -4.49
N ILE A 92 4.96 4.19 -3.88
CA ILE A 92 3.72 3.89 -4.60
C ILE A 92 2.63 4.87 -4.15
N LEU A 93 2.03 5.57 -5.10
CA LEU A 93 0.86 6.42 -4.89
C LEU A 93 -0.38 5.65 -5.39
N PRO A 94 -1.26 5.18 -4.49
CA PRO A 94 -2.28 4.18 -4.80
C PRO A 94 -3.48 4.74 -5.56
N PHE A 95 -3.74 6.04 -5.49
CA PHE A 95 -4.88 6.65 -6.16
C PHE A 95 -4.45 7.41 -7.41
N PRO A 96 -5.19 7.31 -8.53
CA PRO A 96 -4.88 8.06 -9.73
C PRO A 96 -4.98 9.58 -9.47
N MET A 97 -4.17 10.34 -10.19
CA MET A 97 -4.17 11.81 -10.10
C MET A 97 -5.47 12.37 -10.67
N LEU A 98 -6.17 13.20 -9.89
CA LEU A 98 -7.35 13.90 -10.39
C LEU A 98 -6.97 15.06 -11.33
N PRO A 99 -7.77 15.33 -12.38
CA PRO A 99 -7.77 16.61 -13.07
C PRO A 99 -7.95 17.77 -12.08
N ALA A 100 -7.42 18.95 -12.41
CA ALA A 100 -7.46 20.09 -11.49
C ALA A 100 -8.90 20.52 -11.18
N GLU A 101 -9.77 20.44 -12.19
CA GLU A 101 -11.18 20.80 -12.14
C GLU A 101 -11.97 19.86 -11.22
N ALA A 102 -11.59 18.58 -11.20
CA ALA A 102 -12.19 17.56 -10.34
C ALA A 102 -11.63 17.56 -8.91
N ASN A 103 -10.64 18.41 -8.62
CA ASN A 103 -9.97 18.54 -7.32
C ASN A 103 -10.28 19.88 -6.64
N ALA A 104 -11.33 20.57 -7.07
CA ALA A 104 -11.78 21.86 -6.56
C ALA A 104 -13.27 21.76 -6.13
N PRO A 105 -13.76 22.66 -5.25
CA PRO A 105 -13.04 23.76 -4.60
C PRO A 105 -12.15 23.32 -3.43
N GLU A 106 -12.46 22.19 -2.79
CA GLU A 106 -11.64 21.64 -1.70
C GLU A 106 -10.81 20.45 -2.21
N PRO A 107 -9.47 20.54 -2.18
CA PRO A 107 -8.61 19.50 -2.72
C PRO A 107 -8.62 18.24 -1.87
N ILE A 108 -8.89 17.12 -2.52
CA ILE A 108 -8.80 15.77 -1.92
C ILE A 108 -7.62 14.99 -2.48
N CYS A 109 -7.08 15.37 -3.64
CA CYS A 109 -5.98 14.73 -4.32
C CYS A 109 -4.73 15.59 -4.21
N TRP A 110 -3.68 15.02 -3.63
CA TRP A 110 -2.42 15.70 -3.34
C TRP A 110 -1.26 15.11 -4.14
N THR A 111 -1.56 14.50 -5.29
CA THR A 111 -0.57 13.74 -6.07
C THR A 111 0.55 14.62 -6.58
N ARG A 112 0.25 15.83 -7.06
CA ARG A 112 1.25 16.75 -7.62
C ARG A 112 2.22 17.21 -6.53
N GLU A 113 1.66 17.54 -5.37
CA GLU A 113 2.36 17.98 -4.17
C GLU A 113 3.20 16.85 -3.58
N ALA A 114 2.65 15.63 -3.51
CA ALA A 114 3.40 14.44 -3.08
C ALA A 114 4.59 14.14 -4.00
N LEU A 115 4.40 14.24 -5.33
CA LEU A 115 5.49 14.09 -6.29
C LEU A 115 6.58 15.16 -6.09
N ALA A 116 6.18 16.41 -5.82
CA ALA A 116 7.12 17.49 -5.52
C ALA A 116 7.88 17.26 -4.20
N LEU A 117 7.17 16.82 -3.15
CA LEU A 117 7.74 16.48 -1.85
C LEU A 117 8.79 15.37 -1.95
N LEU A 118 8.50 14.31 -2.71
CA LEU A 118 9.38 13.14 -2.83
C LEU A 118 10.55 13.35 -3.80
N ARG A 119 10.45 14.32 -4.71
CA ARG A 119 11.44 14.59 -5.76
C ARG A 119 12.89 14.72 -5.26
N PRO A 120 13.19 15.42 -4.14
CA PRO A 120 14.55 15.56 -3.64
C PRO A 120 15.22 14.23 -3.25
N LEU A 121 14.43 13.17 -2.98
CA LEU A 121 14.97 11.86 -2.63
C LEU A 121 15.59 11.14 -3.84
N GLY A 122 15.30 11.56 -5.08
CA GLY A 122 15.84 10.95 -6.29
C GLY A 122 15.37 9.51 -6.55
N LYS A 123 14.29 9.07 -5.89
CA LYS A 123 13.77 7.70 -5.94
C LYS A 123 12.58 7.59 -6.89
N PRO A 124 12.36 6.41 -7.52
CA PRO A 124 11.19 6.17 -8.35
C PRO A 124 9.88 6.36 -7.57
N VAL A 125 8.86 6.90 -8.25
CA VAL A 125 7.49 7.01 -7.73
C VAL A 125 6.54 6.41 -8.76
N HIS A 126 5.78 5.41 -8.33
CA HIS A 126 4.80 4.69 -9.15
C HIS A 126 3.39 5.16 -8.82
N LEU A 127 2.65 5.61 -9.83
CA LEU A 127 1.23 5.98 -9.69
C LEU A 127 0.36 4.83 -10.20
N LEU A 128 -0.54 4.31 -9.36
CA LEU A 128 -1.45 3.24 -9.80
C LEU A 128 -2.51 3.80 -10.77
N PRO A 129 -2.78 3.09 -11.89
CA PRO A 129 -3.64 3.60 -12.95
C PRO A 129 -5.13 3.52 -12.59
N GLU A 130 -5.94 4.37 -13.21
CA GLU A 130 -7.41 4.36 -13.07
C GLU A 130 -8.02 2.99 -13.38
N ALA A 131 -7.48 2.27 -14.36
CA ALA A 131 -7.95 0.93 -14.71
C ALA A 131 -7.85 -0.07 -13.55
N LEU A 132 -6.79 0.01 -12.73
CA LEU A 132 -6.64 -0.82 -11.52
C LEU A 132 -7.69 -0.44 -10.48
N HIS A 133 -7.97 0.86 -10.33
CA HIS A 133 -8.96 1.36 -9.40
C HIS A 133 -10.40 0.93 -9.80
N ALA A 134 -10.70 0.94 -11.10
CA ALA A 134 -11.94 0.41 -11.64
C ALA A 134 -12.06 -1.11 -11.43
N GLU A 135 -10.96 -1.86 -11.61
CA GLU A 135 -10.90 -3.30 -11.32
C GLU A 135 -11.15 -3.59 -9.84
N ALA A 136 -10.50 -2.84 -8.96
CA ALA A 136 -10.68 -2.94 -7.51
C ALA A 136 -12.15 -2.76 -7.12
N ARG A 137 -12.80 -1.72 -7.67
CA ARG A 137 -14.22 -1.48 -7.42
C ARG A 137 -15.11 -2.63 -7.89
N ARG A 138 -14.85 -3.19 -9.08
CA ARG A 138 -15.61 -4.35 -9.59
C ARG A 138 -15.45 -5.59 -8.70
N ARG A 139 -14.24 -5.86 -8.20
CA ARG A 139 -13.96 -7.01 -7.33
C ARG A 139 -14.62 -6.88 -5.96
N LEU A 140 -14.75 -5.67 -5.43
CA LEU A 140 -15.33 -5.42 -4.10
C LEU A 140 -16.85 -5.19 -4.12
N ALA A 141 -17.42 -4.85 -5.28
CA ALA A 141 -18.85 -4.55 -5.43
C ALA A 141 -19.79 -5.65 -4.89
N PRO A 142 -19.53 -6.97 -5.08
CA PRO A 142 -20.42 -8.01 -4.56
C PRO A 142 -20.60 -8.01 -3.03
N GLY A 143 -19.62 -7.48 -2.29
CA GLY A 143 -19.63 -7.42 -0.82
C GLY A 143 -19.78 -6.02 -0.25
N THR A 144 -20.18 -5.03 -1.05
CA THR A 144 -20.23 -3.62 -0.64
C THR A 144 -21.55 -2.95 -1.04
N GLU A 145 -22.12 -2.15 -0.14
CA GLU A 145 -23.21 -1.25 -0.48
C GLU A 145 -22.67 0.02 -1.17
N GLY A 146 -23.23 0.36 -2.33
CA GLY A 146 -22.81 1.54 -3.10
C GLY A 146 -21.48 1.37 -3.82
N CYS A 147 -20.81 2.50 -4.11
CA CYS A 147 -19.51 2.46 -4.77
C CYS A 147 -18.39 2.19 -3.74
N PRO A 148 -17.71 1.03 -3.78
CA PRO A 148 -16.63 0.74 -2.84
C PRO A 148 -15.51 1.78 -2.93
N ASN A 149 -14.96 2.13 -1.77
CA ASN A 149 -13.73 2.90 -1.63
C ASN A 149 -12.60 1.95 -1.17
N PRO A 150 -11.82 1.38 -2.10
CA PRO A 150 -10.78 0.42 -1.74
C PRO A 150 -9.69 1.06 -0.86
N SER A 151 -9.17 0.32 0.10
CA SER A 151 -8.04 0.74 0.93
C SER A 151 -6.74 0.78 0.12
N THR A 152 -5.76 1.55 0.62
CA THR A 152 -4.40 1.54 0.03
C THR A 152 -3.80 0.14 0.06
N GLY A 153 -4.02 -0.61 1.16
CA GLY A 153 -3.55 -1.99 1.29
C GLY A 153 -4.14 -2.91 0.23
N PHE A 154 -5.45 -2.79 -0.04
CA PHE A 154 -6.11 -3.55 -1.10
C PHE A 154 -5.59 -3.17 -2.50
N LEU A 155 -5.55 -1.88 -2.83
CA LEU A 155 -5.12 -1.41 -4.17
C LEU A 155 -3.72 -1.89 -4.51
N VAL A 156 -2.77 -1.74 -3.58
CA VAL A 156 -1.39 -2.15 -3.79
C VAL A 156 -1.26 -3.66 -3.87
N SER A 157 -1.97 -4.41 -3.01
CA SER A 157 -1.96 -5.88 -3.06
C SER A 157 -2.55 -6.42 -4.36
N LEU A 158 -3.66 -5.83 -4.84
CA LEU A 158 -4.24 -6.17 -6.14
C LEU A 158 -3.25 -5.90 -7.28
N ALA A 159 -2.59 -4.73 -7.26
CA ALA A 159 -1.60 -4.38 -8.28
C ALA A 159 -0.44 -5.40 -8.33
N LEU A 160 0.11 -5.73 -7.16
CA LEU A 160 1.23 -6.66 -7.04
C LEU A 160 0.86 -8.09 -7.41
N LEU A 161 -0.37 -8.53 -7.13
CA LEU A 161 -0.83 -9.87 -7.49
C LEU A 161 -1.21 -9.98 -8.96
N ARG A 162 -1.74 -8.92 -9.58
CA ARG A 162 -2.20 -8.99 -10.96
C ARG A 162 -1.10 -9.43 -11.93
N ASP A 163 0.11 -8.90 -11.75
CA ASP A 163 1.23 -9.12 -12.67
C ASP A 163 2.20 -10.22 -12.17
N ARG A 164 1.85 -10.92 -11.08
CA ARG A 164 2.68 -11.99 -10.49
C ARG A 164 2.34 -13.37 -11.11
N PRO A 165 3.31 -14.07 -11.74
CA PRO A 165 3.14 -15.41 -12.27
C PRO A 165 2.77 -16.41 -11.18
N ALA A 166 2.00 -17.44 -11.56
CA ALA A 166 1.51 -18.46 -10.64
C ALA A 166 2.64 -19.25 -9.97
N GLU A 167 3.77 -19.42 -10.66
CA GLU A 167 4.95 -20.15 -10.17
C GLU A 167 5.75 -19.39 -9.10
N SER A 168 5.45 -18.12 -8.84
CA SER A 168 6.27 -17.25 -7.98
C SER A 168 6.07 -17.47 -6.47
N GLY A 169 5.32 -18.50 -6.09
CA GLY A 169 4.94 -18.75 -4.70
C GLY A 169 3.99 -17.69 -4.10
N PRO A 170 3.42 -17.98 -2.93
CA PRO A 170 2.50 -17.07 -2.26
C PRO A 170 3.20 -15.80 -1.78
N VAL A 171 2.48 -14.69 -1.76
CA VAL A 171 2.92 -13.43 -1.14
C VAL A 171 2.59 -13.46 0.35
N ASP A 172 3.55 -13.17 1.22
CA ASP A 172 3.35 -13.10 2.66
C ASP A 172 2.69 -11.77 3.04
N ILE A 173 1.50 -11.81 3.65
CA ILE A 173 0.74 -10.64 4.10
C ILE A 173 0.79 -10.58 5.62
N HIS A 174 1.44 -9.56 6.18
CA HIS A 174 1.53 -9.34 7.62
C HIS A 174 0.68 -8.15 8.05
N GLY A 175 -0.05 -8.25 9.16
CA GLY A 175 -0.64 -7.06 9.81
C GLY A 175 -1.78 -6.38 9.03
N PHE A 176 -2.54 -7.14 8.26
CA PHE A 176 -3.80 -6.68 7.67
C PHE A 176 -4.95 -6.98 8.62
N GLY A 177 -5.39 -5.96 9.35
CA GLY A 177 -6.50 -6.07 10.31
C GLY A 177 -7.89 -5.92 9.68
N PHE A 178 -7.97 -5.37 8.46
CA PHE A 178 -9.22 -4.95 7.79
C PHE A 178 -10.13 -4.13 8.72
N ALA A 179 -9.54 -3.08 9.29
CA ALA A 179 -10.19 -2.15 10.21
C ALA A 179 -9.52 -0.78 10.07
N GLY A 180 -10.21 0.28 10.46
CA GLY A 180 -9.75 1.66 10.34
C GLY A 180 -10.88 2.59 9.89
N TRP A 181 -10.64 3.41 8.87
CA TRP A 181 -11.66 4.33 8.35
C TRP A 181 -12.93 3.56 7.92
N PRO A 182 -14.12 3.93 8.42
CA PRO A 182 -15.36 3.17 8.17
C PRO A 182 -15.85 3.25 6.72
N GLY A 183 -15.30 4.15 5.90
CA GLY A 183 -15.65 4.25 4.48
C GLY A 183 -15.05 3.16 3.59
N HIS A 184 -14.12 2.34 4.11
CA HIS A 184 -13.57 1.19 3.40
C HIS A 184 -14.48 -0.05 3.53
N PRO A 185 -14.64 -0.85 2.47
CA PRO A 185 -15.45 -2.05 2.49
C PRO A 185 -14.69 -3.23 3.12
N TRP A 186 -14.39 -3.14 4.41
CA TRP A 186 -13.50 -4.07 5.10
C TRP A 186 -13.90 -5.54 4.99
N ALA A 187 -15.20 -5.84 5.01
CA ALA A 187 -15.71 -7.19 4.84
C ALA A 187 -15.39 -7.75 3.44
N ALA A 188 -15.62 -6.95 2.39
CA ALA A 188 -15.32 -7.34 1.01
C ALA A 188 -13.80 -7.49 0.79
N GLU A 189 -12.99 -6.59 1.35
CA GLU A 189 -11.53 -6.71 1.27
C GLU A 189 -11.05 -7.99 1.96
N ARG A 190 -11.54 -8.27 3.18
CA ARG A 190 -11.21 -9.50 3.91
C ARG A 190 -11.57 -10.75 3.11
N ALA A 191 -12.75 -10.78 2.50
CA ALA A 191 -13.20 -11.88 1.65
C ALA A 191 -12.26 -12.10 0.46
N TRP A 192 -11.88 -11.04 -0.26
CA TRP A 192 -10.95 -11.14 -1.39
C TRP A 192 -9.56 -11.67 -0.97
N PHE A 193 -9.03 -11.22 0.17
CA PHE A 193 -7.75 -11.74 0.69
C PHE A 193 -7.86 -13.22 1.09
N ALA A 194 -8.99 -13.64 1.66
CA ALA A 194 -9.24 -15.04 1.99
C ALA A 194 -9.34 -15.92 0.74
N GLU A 195 -10.03 -15.46 -0.31
CA GLU A 195 -10.10 -16.15 -1.60
C GLU A 195 -8.72 -16.28 -2.24
N ALA A 196 -7.92 -15.22 -2.24
CA ALA A 196 -6.57 -15.24 -2.78
C ALA A 196 -5.64 -16.17 -1.96
N ALA A 197 -5.84 -16.26 -0.64
CA ALA A 197 -5.13 -17.23 0.20
C ALA A 197 -5.55 -18.68 -0.09
N ALA A 198 -6.86 -18.94 -0.26
CA ALA A 198 -7.37 -20.26 -0.64
C ALA A 198 -6.88 -20.71 -2.03
N ALA A 199 -6.66 -19.76 -2.94
CA ALA A 199 -6.06 -19.98 -4.25
C ALA A 199 -4.52 -20.13 -4.22
N GLY A 200 -3.89 -20.12 -3.04
CA GLY A 200 -2.44 -20.23 -2.88
C GLY A 200 -1.65 -19.01 -3.36
N ARG A 201 -2.32 -17.89 -3.67
CA ARG A 201 -1.69 -16.64 -4.11
C ARG A 201 -1.11 -15.85 -2.93
N LEU A 202 -1.69 -16.00 -1.74
CA LEU A 202 -1.31 -15.29 -0.52
C LEU A 202 -1.07 -16.27 0.63
N ARG A 203 -0.19 -15.88 1.55
CA ARG A 203 -0.10 -16.44 2.90
C ARG A 203 -0.42 -15.34 3.91
N LEU A 204 -1.54 -15.48 4.62
CA LEU A 204 -1.97 -14.48 5.59
C LEU A 204 -1.33 -14.77 6.95
N HIS A 205 -0.67 -13.75 7.51
CA HIS A 205 -0.15 -13.69 8.88
C HIS A 205 -0.96 -12.63 9.63
N PRO A 206 -2.14 -12.99 10.18
CA PRO A 206 -3.00 -12.02 10.86
C PRO A 206 -2.26 -11.41 12.06
N PRO A 207 -2.57 -10.17 12.44
CA PRO A 207 -2.09 -9.65 13.72
C PRO A 207 -2.60 -10.53 14.86
N ASP A 208 -1.82 -10.61 15.93
CA ASP A 208 -2.27 -11.19 17.20
C ASP A 208 -3.60 -10.51 17.57
N ALA A 209 -4.58 -11.30 17.98
CA ALA A 209 -5.77 -10.75 18.60
C ALA A 209 -5.30 -10.03 19.87
N THR A 210 -5.16 -8.72 19.80
CA THR A 210 -5.08 -7.94 21.03
C THR A 210 -6.44 -8.08 21.69
N ASP A 211 -6.48 -8.71 22.86
CA ASP A 211 -7.61 -8.61 23.79
C ASP A 211 -8.02 -7.14 23.80
N THR A 212 -9.22 -6.87 23.31
CA THR A 212 -9.83 -5.56 23.47
C THR A 212 -10.17 -5.49 24.96
N PRO A 213 -9.68 -4.50 25.73
CA PRO A 213 -10.18 -4.30 27.07
C PRO A 213 -11.68 -4.01 27.06
#